data_AF-A0A091B6J9-F1
#
_entry.id   AF-A0A091B6J9-F1
#
_cell.length_a   1.000
_cell.length_b   1.000
_cell.length_c   1.000
_cell.angle_alpha   90.00
_cell.angle_beta   90.00
_cell.angle_gamma   90.00
#
_symmetry.space_group_name_H-M   'P 1'
#
loop_
_entity.id
_entity.type
_entity.pdbx_description
1 polymer ?
#
loop_
_entity_poly.entity_id
_entity_poly.type
_entity_poly.pdbx_seq_one_letter_code
_entity_poly.pdbx_strand_id
1 'polypeptide(L)'
;MDGIVVMDKPAGLTSHDVVRKVKKILGAGKAGHTGTLDPMATGVLPVCVGEATKLAPFLSAENKTYLATMLLGVETDTQDTEGKIIEKS
;
A
#
# COMPACT_ATOMS: atom_id res chain seq x y z
N MET A 1 -19.05 -5.48 11.34
CA MET A 1 -18.64 -4.07 11.18
C MET A 1 -18.32 -3.87 9.72
N ASP A 2 -18.88 -2.81 9.13
CA ASP A 2 -18.68 -2.45 7.74
C ASP A 2 -18.14 -1.02 7.69
N GLY A 3 -17.06 -0.80 6.95
CA GLY A 3 -16.44 0.53 6.91
C GLY A 3 -15.08 0.55 6.23
N ILE A 4 -14.47 1.73 6.21
CA ILE A 4 -13.15 1.98 5.63
C ILE A 4 -12.24 2.47 6.76
N VAL A 5 -11.10 1.83 6.90
CA VAL A 5 -10.02 2.24 7.80
C VAL A 5 -8.92 2.86 6.97
N VAL A 6 -8.64 4.13 7.19
CA VAL A 6 -7.54 4.83 6.51
C VAL A 6 -6.27 4.61 7.31
N MET A 7 -5.37 3.77 6.81
CA MET A 7 -4.10 3.47 7.46
C MET A 7 -3.00 4.39 6.94
N ASP A 8 -2.19 4.90 7.85
CA ASP A 8 -0.83 5.35 7.49
C ASP A 8 0.10 4.13 7.56
N LYS A 9 0.40 3.54 6.40
CA LYS A 9 1.23 2.34 6.28
C LYS A 9 2.68 2.70 6.61
N PRO A 10 3.33 2.04 7.58
CA PRO A 10 4.75 2.20 7.80
C PRO A 10 5.57 1.45 6.73
N ALA A 11 6.82 1.86 6.55
CA ALA A 11 7.75 1.16 5.67
C ALA A 11 8.05 -0.25 6.18
N GLY A 12 8.44 -1.14 5.27
CA GLY A 12 8.77 -2.54 5.55
C GLY A 12 7.57 -3.48 5.67
N LEU A 13 6.34 -2.98 5.64
CA LEU A 13 5.13 -3.82 5.58
C LEU A 13 4.58 -3.89 4.17
N THR A 14 4.17 -5.08 3.72
CA THR A 14 3.34 -5.20 2.52
C THR A 14 1.94 -4.64 2.79
N SER A 15 1.25 -4.23 1.73
CA SER A 15 -0.16 -3.82 1.84
C SER A 15 -1.05 -4.97 2.38
N HIS A 16 -0.68 -6.22 2.09
CA HIS A 16 -1.38 -7.40 2.59
C HIS A 16 -1.20 -7.60 4.11
N ASP A 17 -0.01 -7.33 4.65
CA ASP A 17 0.25 -7.40 6.09
C ASP A 17 -0.64 -6.42 6.85
N VAL A 18 -0.82 -5.20 6.31
CA VAL A 18 -1.73 -4.20 6.89
C VAL A 18 -3.16 -4.69 6.89
N VAL A 19 -3.67 -5.20 5.75
CA VAL A 19 -5.02 -5.77 5.67
C VAL A 19 -5.20 -6.91 6.68
N ARG A 20 -4.22 -7.81 6.82
CA ARG A 20 -4.26 -8.91 7.79
C ARG A 20 -4.34 -8.41 9.22
N LYS A 21 -3.55 -7.39 9.58
CA LYS A 21 -3.56 -6.76 10.91
C LYS A 21 -4.91 -6.09 11.20
N VAL A 22 -5.42 -5.27 10.28
CA VAL A 22 -6.72 -4.58 10.42
C VAL A 22 -7.85 -5.60 10.57
N LYS A 23 -7.89 -6.63 9.70
CA LYS A 23 -8.88 -7.70 9.76
C LYS A 23 -8.87 -8.41 11.12
N LYS A 24 -7.69 -8.70 11.65
CA LYS A 24 -7.52 -9.36 12.96
C LYS A 24 -7.98 -8.46 14.11
N ILE A 25 -7.56 -7.19 14.13
CA ILE A 25 -7.90 -6.23 15.19
C ILE A 25 -9.41 -6.00 15.26
N LEU A 26 -10.08 -5.90 14.11
CA LEU A 26 -11.51 -5.63 14.03
C LEU A 26 -12.39 -6.89 14.05
N GLY A 27 -11.80 -8.09 14.12
CA GLY A 27 -12.55 -9.35 14.08
C GLY A 27 -13.38 -9.52 12.81
N ALA A 28 -12.94 -8.96 11.68
CA ALA A 28 -13.73 -8.90 10.46
C ALA A 28 -13.64 -10.19 9.64
N GLY A 29 -14.77 -10.68 9.12
CA GLY A 29 -14.78 -11.84 8.21
C GLY A 29 -14.13 -11.57 6.85
N LYS A 30 -14.20 -10.32 6.38
CA LYS A 30 -13.71 -9.87 5.07
C LYS A 30 -13.03 -8.51 5.17
N ALA A 31 -11.89 -8.36 4.52
CA ALA A 31 -11.18 -7.08 4.37
C ALA A 31 -10.34 -7.07 3.09
N GLY A 32 -10.06 -5.88 2.54
CA GLY A 32 -9.20 -5.68 1.38
C GLY A 32 -8.79 -4.22 1.24
N HIS A 33 -7.69 -3.93 0.53
CA HIS A 33 -7.23 -2.56 0.29
C HIS A 33 -7.66 -2.03 -1.10
N THR A 34 -7.57 -0.72 -1.30
CA THR A 34 -7.99 -0.05 -2.55
C THR A 34 -6.82 0.34 -3.47
N GLY A 35 -5.63 -0.19 -3.19
CA GLY A 35 -4.44 0.00 -4.02
C GLY A 35 -3.23 -0.52 -3.28
N THR A 36 -2.30 -1.14 -4.00
CA THR A 36 -1.06 -1.63 -3.40
C THR A 36 -0.09 -0.45 -3.23
N LEU A 37 0.49 -0.33 -2.04
CA LEU A 37 1.71 0.42 -1.79
C LEU A 37 2.87 -0.57 -1.63
N ASP A 38 4.01 -0.24 -2.23
CA ASP A 38 5.24 -1.03 -2.12
C ASP A 38 5.70 -1.17 -0.67
N PRO A 39 6.43 -2.24 -0.31
CA PRO A 39 6.90 -2.46 1.05
C PRO A 39 7.68 -1.26 1.61
N MET A 40 8.60 -0.69 0.84
CA MET A 40 9.40 0.47 1.26
C MET A 40 8.60 1.78 1.38
N ALA A 41 7.47 1.90 0.67
CA ALA A 41 6.66 3.13 0.69
C ALA A 41 5.92 3.30 2.02
N THR A 42 5.60 4.55 2.36
CA THR A 42 4.74 4.90 3.50
C THR A 42 3.51 5.65 3.03
N GLY A 43 2.55 5.87 3.93
CA GLY A 43 1.41 6.75 3.68
C GLY A 43 0.08 6.03 3.51
N VAL A 44 -0.85 6.68 2.82
CA VAL A 44 -2.28 6.37 2.86
C VAL A 44 -2.61 5.04 2.19
N LEU A 45 -3.12 4.09 2.97
CA LEU A 45 -3.64 2.79 2.52
C LEU A 45 -5.07 2.58 3.05
N PRO A 46 -6.11 2.85 2.25
CA PRO A 46 -7.49 2.56 2.64
C PRO A 46 -7.73 1.05 2.69
N VAL A 47 -8.24 0.57 3.82
CA VAL A 47 -8.64 -0.82 4.05
C VAL A 47 -10.15 -0.88 4.23
N CYS A 48 -10.84 -1.44 3.25
CA CYS A 48 -12.26 -1.71 3.31
C CYS A 48 -12.55 -2.99 4.10
N VAL A 49 -13.56 -2.97 4.96
CA VAL A 49 -13.95 -4.05 5.85
C VAL A 49 -15.41 -4.41 5.63
N GLY A 50 -15.72 -5.72 5.61
CA GLY A 50 -17.08 -6.21 5.42
C GLY A 50 -17.66 -5.77 4.07
N GLU A 51 -18.89 -5.27 4.10
CA GLU A 51 -19.63 -4.83 2.90
C GLU A 51 -18.97 -3.65 2.18
N ALA A 52 -18.19 -2.82 2.90
CA ALA A 52 -17.46 -1.71 2.30
C ALA A 52 -16.39 -2.18 1.28
N THR A 53 -16.02 -3.46 1.27
CA THR A 53 -15.14 -4.02 0.22
C THR A 53 -15.73 -3.88 -1.19
N LYS A 54 -17.05 -3.73 -1.32
CA LYS A 54 -17.74 -3.43 -2.59
C LYS A 54 -17.37 -2.04 -3.16
N LEU A 55 -16.86 -1.14 -2.32
CA LEU A 55 -16.44 0.21 -2.73
C LEU A 55 -15.00 0.24 -3.27
N ALA A 56 -14.23 -0.85 -3.13
CA ALA A 56 -12.82 -0.87 -3.49
C ALA A 56 -12.54 -0.48 -4.97
N PRO A 57 -13.32 -0.93 -5.97
CA PRO A 57 -13.09 -0.53 -7.36
C PRO A 57 -13.21 0.98 -7.59
N PHE A 58 -14.16 1.64 -6.92
CA PHE A 58 -14.37 3.08 -7.04
C PHE A 58 -13.22 3.86 -6.42
N LEU A 59 -12.80 3.47 -5.21
CA LEU A 59 -11.69 4.12 -4.50
C LEU A 59 -10.34 3.86 -5.18
N SER A 60 -10.18 2.74 -5.87
CA SER A 60 -8.96 2.43 -6.63
C SER A 60 -8.77 3.33 -7.85
N ALA A 61 -9.87 3.85 -8.40
CA ALA A 61 -9.90 4.69 -9.60
C ALA A 61 -9.65 6.18 -9.31
N GLU A 62 -9.62 6.57 -8.04
CA GLU A 62 -9.35 7.94 -7.63
C GLU A 62 -7.89 8.33 -7.83
N ASN A 63 -7.66 9.65 -7.94
CA ASN A 63 -6.33 10.21 -8.08
C ASN A 63 -5.47 9.95 -6.83
N LYS A 64 -4.17 9.72 -7.06
CA LYS A 64 -3.17 9.51 -6.01
C LYS A 64 -2.05 10.52 -6.17
N THR A 65 -1.54 11.02 -5.05
CA THR A 65 -0.43 11.96 -5.02
C THR A 65 0.70 11.35 -4.21
N TYR A 66 1.91 11.46 -4.73
CA TYR A 66 3.11 10.90 -4.13
C TYR A 66 4.16 11.99 -3.97
N LEU A 67 4.89 11.91 -2.85
CA LEU A 67 6.16 12.59 -2.69
C LEU A 67 7.25 11.52 -2.75
N ALA A 68 8.14 11.64 -3.72
CA ALA A 68 9.23 10.69 -3.95
C ALA A 68 10.57 11.42 -4.05
N THR A 69 11.64 10.72 -3.69
CA THR A 69 13.02 11.16 -3.93
C THR A 69 13.67 10.14 -4.85
N MET A 70 14.36 10.63 -5.89
CA MET A 70 15.04 9.80 -6.87
C MET A 70 16.55 10.04 -6.79
N LEU A 71 17.33 8.96 -6.94
CA LEU A 71 18.77 9.03 -7.12
C LEU A 71 19.10 8.92 -8.61
N LEU A 72 19.53 10.03 -9.22
CA LEU A 72 19.90 10.05 -10.63
C LEU A 72 21.28 9.41 -10.85
N GLY A 73 21.45 8.75 -12.01
CA GLY A 73 22.71 8.11 -12.41
C GLY A 73 22.92 6.71 -11.86
N VAL A 74 21.94 6.13 -11.15
CA VAL A 74 21.97 4.76 -10.64
C VAL A 74 20.70 4.03 -11.05
N GLU A 75 20.85 2.83 -11.58
CA GLU A 75 19.73 1.92 -11.89
C GLU A 75 19.83 0.65 -11.04
N THR A 76 18.69 0.20 -10.53
CA THR A 76 18.55 -1.03 -9.75
C THR A 76 17.55 -1.98 -10.41
N ASP A 77 17.68 -3.29 -10.16
CA ASP A 77 16.80 -4.33 -10.73
C ASP A 77 15.33 -4.26 -10.27
N THR A 78 15.05 -3.59 -9.14
CA THR A 78 13.70 -3.31 -8.63
C THR A 78 13.22 -1.89 -8.93
N GLN A 79 14.06 -1.06 -9.57
CA GLN A 79 13.78 0.36 -9.85
C GLN A 79 13.58 1.22 -8.59
N ASP A 80 14.04 0.73 -7.44
CA ASP A 80 13.99 1.40 -6.16
C ASP A 80 15.27 1.15 -5.34
N THR A 81 15.31 1.63 -4.10
CA THR A 81 16.50 1.54 -3.25
C THR A 81 16.74 0.16 -2.61
N GLU A 82 15.80 -0.79 -2.72
CA GLU A 82 15.93 -2.13 -2.14
C GLU A 82 16.62 -3.12 -3.11
N GLY A 83 16.66 -2.80 -4.40
CA GLY A 83 17.24 -3.64 -5.44
C GLY A 83 18.76 -3.64 -5.51
N LYS A 84 19.30 -4.56 -6.31
CA LYS A 84 20.73 -4.60 -6.65
C LYS A 84 21.01 -3.60 -7.77
N ILE A 85 22.10 -2.86 -7.65
CA ILE A 85 22.54 -1.93 -8.70
C ILE A 85 22.94 -2.73 -9.93
N ILE A 86 22.37 -2.37 -11.08
CA ILE A 86 22.66 -2.97 -12.38
C ILE A 86 23.39 -2.01 -13.32
N GLU A 87 23.27 -0.70 -13.12
CA GLU A 87 23.98 0.32 -13.91
C GLU A 87 24.34 1.55 -13.07
N LYS A 88 25.47 2.21 -13.42
CA LYS A 88 25.88 3.52 -12.91
C LYS A 88 26.47 4.36 -14.06
N SER A 89 26.09 5.64 -14.12
CA SER A 89 26.62 6.63 -15.08
C SER A 89 27.40 7.75 -14.41
#